data_AF-A0A091HGQ3-F1
#
_entry.id   AF-A0A091HGQ3-F1
#
_cell.length_a   1.000
_cell.length_b   1.000
_cell.length_c   1.000
_cell.angle_alpha   90.00
_cell.angle_beta   90.00
_cell.angle_gamma   90.00
#
_symmetry.space_group_name_H-M   'P 1'
#
loop_
_entity.id
_entity.type
_entity.pdbx_description
1 polymer ?
#
loop_
_entity_poly.entity_id
_entity_poly.type
_entity_poly.pdbx_seq_one_letter_code
_entity_poly.pdbx_strand_id
1 'polypeptide(L)'
;QVASSLVRKFERFPPMVLRALGQAAVGLSASNIENSISGQDLKAALPALSEVRGWSPEQSSTIVNKLLSSGYQILDGQSLARLGSLVAGLNSSTLRSLSPEVILEAIKLPEFVQ
;
A
#
# COMPACT_ATOMS: atom_id res chain seq x y z
N GLN A 1 -10.87 9.96 15.61
CA GLN A 1 -9.84 10.75 16.34
C GLN A 1 -9.15 9.96 17.45
N VAL A 2 -9.84 9.13 18.25
CA VAL A 2 -9.16 8.34 19.32
C VAL A 2 -8.15 7.32 18.74
N ALA A 3 -8.54 6.56 17.71
CA ALA A 3 -7.66 5.58 17.08
C ALA A 3 -6.38 6.21 16.48
N SER A 4 -6.51 7.30 15.71
CA SER A 4 -5.36 8.03 15.15
C SER A 4 -4.40 8.56 16.22
N SER A 5 -4.91 8.98 17.39
CA SER A 5 -4.08 9.45 18.50
C SER A 5 -3.31 8.31 19.20
N LEU A 6 -3.85 7.09 19.22
CA LEU A 6 -3.18 5.91 19.77
C LEU A 6 -2.09 5.40 18.84
N VAL A 7 -2.35 5.39 17.54
CA VAL A 7 -1.40 5.00 16.49
C VAL A 7 -0.12 5.84 16.55
N ARG A 8 -0.24 7.13 16.88
CA ARG A 8 0.91 8.07 16.93
C ARG A 8 1.90 7.80 18.08
N LYS A 9 1.58 6.90 19.03
CA LYS A 9 2.45 6.55 20.16
C LYS A 9 3.43 5.42 19.84
N PHE A 10 3.28 4.74 18.71
CA PHE A 10 4.21 3.70 18.29
C PHE A 10 5.43 4.30 17.62
N GLU A 11 6.63 4.00 18.15
CA GLU A 11 7.90 4.39 17.52
C GLU A 11 8.19 3.57 16.25
N ARG A 12 7.61 2.36 16.15
CA ARG A 12 7.73 1.44 15.02
C ARG A 12 6.40 0.73 14.76
N PHE A 13 6.15 0.40 13.50
CA PHE A 13 4.98 -0.35 13.08
C PHE A 13 5.37 -1.70 12.47
N PRO A 14 5.59 -2.74 13.29
CA PRO A 14 5.83 -4.09 12.77
C PRO A 14 4.58 -4.62 12.05
N PRO A 15 4.71 -5.68 11.22
CA PRO A 15 3.63 -6.12 10.33
C PRO A 15 2.35 -6.50 11.07
N MET A 16 2.49 -7.10 12.26
CA MET A 16 1.34 -7.46 13.10
C MET A 16 0.55 -6.24 13.57
N VAL A 17 1.23 -5.12 13.88
CA VAL A 17 0.57 -3.88 14.27
C VAL A 17 -0.17 -3.30 13.07
N LEU A 18 0.48 -3.21 11.91
CA LEU A 18 -0.14 -2.72 10.67
C LEU A 18 -1.40 -3.51 10.29
N ARG A 19 -1.34 -4.84 10.39
CA ARG A 19 -2.50 -5.71 10.16
C ARG A 19 -3.62 -5.44 11.18
N ALA A 20 -3.27 -5.27 12.46
CA ALA A 20 -4.25 -5.02 13.52
C ALA A 20 -4.94 -3.64 13.42
N LEU A 21 -4.33 -2.66 12.73
CA LEU A 21 -4.96 -1.36 12.53
C LEU A 21 -6.21 -1.45 11.64
N GLY A 22 -6.20 -2.34 10.64
CA GLY A 22 -7.25 -2.40 9.63
C GLY A 22 -7.55 -1.00 9.05
N GLN A 23 -8.83 -0.64 8.99
CA GLN A 23 -9.25 0.67 8.48
C GLN A 23 -8.70 1.87 9.28
N ALA A 24 -8.30 1.70 10.56
CA ALA A 24 -7.70 2.79 11.33
C ALA A 24 -6.32 3.21 10.80
N ALA A 25 -5.72 2.43 9.90
CA ALA A 25 -4.42 2.74 9.29
C ALA A 25 -4.45 4.05 8.48
N VAL A 26 -5.60 4.50 7.99
CA VAL A 26 -5.74 5.83 7.34
C VAL A 26 -5.44 7.00 8.29
N GLY A 27 -5.37 6.74 9.60
CA GLY A 27 -4.94 7.72 10.60
C GLY A 27 -3.42 7.93 10.66
N LEU A 28 -2.62 7.12 9.98
CA LEU A 28 -1.16 7.30 9.86
C LEU A 28 -0.84 8.50 8.97
N SER A 29 0.01 9.44 9.41
CA SER A 29 0.49 10.46 8.49
C SER A 29 1.43 9.86 7.44
N ALA A 30 1.57 10.52 6.28
CA ALA A 30 2.59 10.16 5.29
C ALA A 30 4.01 10.15 5.92
N SER A 31 4.29 11.07 6.84
CA SER A 31 5.55 11.09 7.60
C SER A 31 5.74 9.90 8.53
N ASN A 32 4.68 9.35 9.15
CA ASN A 32 4.79 8.12 9.94
C ASN A 32 5.07 6.92 9.03
N ILE A 33 4.40 6.85 7.88
CA ILE A 33 4.63 5.80 6.87
C ILE A 33 6.08 5.84 6.39
N GLU A 34 6.58 7.03 6.07
CA GLU A 34 7.92 7.23 5.53
C GLU A 34 9.02 6.99 6.57
N ASN A 35 8.83 7.41 7.82
CA ASN A 35 9.92 7.39 8.79
C ASN A 35 9.86 6.23 9.79
N SER A 36 8.69 5.64 10.04
CA SER A 36 8.48 4.71 11.16
C SER A 36 8.09 3.29 10.73
N ILE A 37 7.87 3.06 9.43
CA ILE A 37 7.54 1.73 8.87
C ILE A 37 8.68 1.30 7.95
N SER A 38 9.22 0.09 8.08
CA SER A 38 10.18 -0.40 7.07
C SER A 38 9.44 -0.88 5.83
N GLY A 39 10.08 -0.85 4.65
CA GLY A 39 9.43 -1.37 3.45
C GLY A 39 9.27 -2.91 3.46
N GLN A 40 10.10 -3.63 4.23
CA GLN A 40 9.87 -5.05 4.51
C GLN A 40 8.61 -5.27 5.36
N ASP A 41 8.38 -4.41 6.35
CA ASP A 41 7.16 -4.49 7.15
C ASP A 41 5.92 -4.15 6.33
N LEU A 42 6.00 -3.15 5.44
CA LEU A 42 4.94 -2.85 4.47
C LEU A 42 4.67 -4.05 3.55
N LYS A 43 5.72 -4.67 3.00
CA LYS A 43 5.59 -5.85 2.13
C LYS A 43 4.93 -7.01 2.86
N ALA A 44 5.31 -7.27 4.11
CA ALA A 44 4.70 -8.29 4.94
C ALA A 44 3.24 -7.97 5.32
N ALA A 45 2.89 -6.71 5.49
CA ALA A 45 1.54 -6.27 5.82
C ALA A 45 0.64 -5.99 4.61
N LEU A 46 1.18 -6.03 3.38
CA LEU A 46 0.49 -5.64 2.16
C LEU A 46 -0.90 -6.26 1.99
N PRO A 47 -1.15 -7.56 2.26
CA PRO A 47 -2.50 -8.13 2.13
C PRO A 47 -3.54 -7.33 2.93
N ALA A 48 -3.25 -6.97 4.18
CA ALA A 48 -4.16 -6.18 5.00
C ALA A 48 -4.24 -4.71 4.55
N LEU A 49 -3.12 -4.10 4.17
CA LEU A 49 -3.07 -2.69 3.77
C LEU A 49 -3.78 -2.44 2.42
N SER A 50 -3.78 -3.43 1.53
CA SER A 50 -4.44 -3.39 0.22
C SER A 50 -5.97 -3.32 0.32
N GLU A 51 -6.53 -3.76 1.45
CA GLU A 51 -7.97 -3.75 1.74
C GLU A 51 -8.44 -2.46 2.45
N VAL A 52 -7.50 -1.62 2.91
CA VAL A 52 -7.82 -0.36 3.59
C VAL A 52 -8.33 0.66 2.58
N ARG A 53 -9.50 1.25 2.82
CA ARG A 53 -10.12 2.24 1.94
C ARG A 53 -9.91 3.65 2.47
N GLY A 54 -9.81 4.62 1.56
CA GLY A 54 -9.70 6.04 1.94
C GLY A 54 -8.27 6.51 2.26
N TRP A 55 -7.25 5.80 1.76
CA TRP A 55 -5.90 6.36 1.70
C TRP A 55 -5.91 7.70 0.96
N SER A 56 -5.23 8.70 1.52
CA SER A 56 -4.97 9.93 0.79
C SER A 56 -4.02 9.66 -0.40
N PRO A 57 -4.01 10.53 -1.42
CA PRO A 57 -3.04 10.43 -2.52
C PRO A 57 -1.58 10.42 -2.03
N GLU A 58 -1.29 11.20 -0.99
CA GLU A 58 0.04 11.25 -0.38
C GLU A 58 0.37 9.93 0.33
N GLN A 59 -0.52 9.41 1.19
CA GLN A 59 -0.30 8.14 1.89
C GLN A 59 -0.09 6.98 0.91
N SER A 60 -0.97 6.85 -0.08
CA SER A 60 -0.91 5.76 -1.05
C SER A 60 0.38 5.82 -1.88
N SER A 61 0.77 7.00 -2.37
CA SER A 61 2.03 7.16 -3.12
C SER A 61 3.26 6.90 -2.26
N THR A 62 3.30 7.35 -1.00
CA THR A 62 4.37 7.03 -0.06
C THR A 62 4.49 5.51 0.15
N ILE A 63 3.37 4.82 0.40
CA ILE A 63 3.35 3.36 0.59
C ILE A 63 3.88 2.64 -0.67
N VAL A 64 3.35 2.97 -1.84
CA VAL A 64 3.72 2.31 -3.11
C VAL A 64 5.17 2.55 -3.45
N ASN A 65 5.65 3.80 -3.39
CA ASN A 65 7.06 4.10 -3.68
C ASN A 65 8.00 3.31 -2.76
N LYS A 66 7.63 3.19 -1.48
CA LYS A 66 8.42 2.46 -0.49
C LYS A 66 8.38 0.94 -0.67
N LEU A 67 7.25 0.38 -1.09
CA LEU A 67 7.14 -1.03 -1.48
C LEU A 67 8.08 -1.32 -2.67
N LEU A 68 8.03 -0.49 -3.71
CA LEU A 68 8.84 -0.66 -4.91
C LEU A 68 10.34 -0.52 -4.60
N SER A 69 10.74 0.48 -3.81
CA SER A 69 12.14 0.65 -3.38
C SER A 69 12.65 -0.48 -2.48
N SER A 70 11.75 -1.24 -1.87
CA SER A 70 12.06 -2.39 -1.01
C SER A 70 11.96 -3.74 -1.72
N GLY A 71 11.89 -3.73 -3.05
CA GLY A 71 11.91 -4.94 -3.88
C GLY A 71 10.54 -5.61 -4.05
N TYR A 72 9.44 -4.85 -3.94
CA TYR A 72 8.18 -5.26 -4.54
C TYR A 72 8.26 -5.06 -6.07
N GLN A 73 7.88 -6.05 -6.85
CA GLN A 73 7.91 -6.00 -8.31
C GLN A 73 6.51 -6.24 -8.85
N ILE A 74 6.14 -5.45 -9.86
CA ILE A 74 4.89 -5.62 -10.61
C ILE A 74 5.26 -6.34 -11.91
N LEU A 75 5.19 -7.67 -11.87
CA LEU A 75 5.63 -8.55 -12.96
C LEU A 75 4.46 -9.04 -13.83
N ASP A 76 3.25 -9.05 -13.27
CA ASP A 76 2.05 -9.68 -13.82
C ASP A 76 0.79 -9.01 -13.27
N GLY A 77 -0.38 -9.34 -13.85
CA GLY A 77 -1.65 -8.79 -13.38
C GLY A 77 -1.92 -9.06 -11.90
N GLN A 78 -1.47 -10.20 -11.36
CA GLN A 78 -1.67 -10.56 -9.95
C GLN A 78 -0.86 -9.68 -8.99
N SER A 79 0.38 -9.35 -9.32
CA SER A 79 1.21 -8.41 -8.55
C SER A 79 0.72 -6.97 -8.66
N LEU A 80 0.11 -6.57 -9.77
CA LEU A 80 -0.59 -5.29 -9.83
C LEU A 80 -1.85 -5.32 -8.94
N ALA A 81 -2.66 -6.38 -9.03
CA ALA A 81 -3.89 -6.53 -8.27
C ALA A 81 -3.69 -6.63 -6.75
N ARG A 82 -2.58 -7.25 -6.30
CA ARG A 82 -2.18 -7.31 -4.89
C ARG A 82 -1.97 -5.95 -4.22
N LEU A 83 -1.82 -4.87 -4.98
CA LEU A 83 -1.80 -3.52 -4.42
C LEU A 83 -3.18 -3.08 -3.90
N GLY A 84 -4.26 -3.65 -4.43
CA GLY A 84 -5.63 -3.31 -4.05
C GLY A 84 -5.89 -1.81 -4.11
N SER A 85 -6.43 -1.23 -3.04
CA SER A 85 -6.71 0.21 -2.93
C SER A 85 -5.47 1.11 -3.08
N LEU A 86 -4.27 0.57 -2.83
CA LEU A 86 -3.01 1.31 -2.94
C LEU A 86 -2.61 1.55 -4.40
N VAL A 87 -3.23 0.89 -5.38
CA VAL A 87 -2.96 1.09 -6.81
C VAL A 87 -3.08 2.56 -7.22
N ALA A 88 -3.95 3.33 -6.54
CA ALA A 88 -4.11 4.77 -6.75
C ALA A 88 -2.85 5.59 -6.43
N GLY A 89 -1.91 5.02 -5.68
CA GLY A 89 -0.61 5.61 -5.35
C GLY A 89 0.48 5.36 -6.39
N LEU A 90 0.22 4.56 -7.44
CA LEU A 90 1.19 4.34 -8.51
C LEU A 90 1.46 5.65 -9.26
N ASN A 91 2.73 6.04 -9.31
CA ASN A 91 3.13 7.18 -10.11
C ASN A 91 2.95 6.88 -11.62
N SER A 92 2.77 7.93 -12.40
CA SER A 92 2.43 7.80 -13.83
C SER A 92 3.58 7.22 -14.66
N SER A 93 4.84 7.44 -14.28
CA SER A 93 5.99 6.87 -14.99
C SER A 93 6.08 5.36 -14.78
N THR A 94 5.87 4.87 -13.56
CA THR A 94 5.77 3.44 -13.26
C THR A 94 4.61 2.83 -14.01
N LEU A 95 3.41 3.43 -13.98
CA LEU A 95 2.26 2.92 -14.72
C LEU A 95 2.53 2.82 -16.23
N ARG A 96 3.17 3.83 -16.83
CA ARG A 96 3.54 3.84 -18.25
C ARG A 96 4.65 2.84 -18.61
N SER A 97 5.44 2.41 -17.63
CA SER A 97 6.49 1.41 -17.84
C SER A 97 5.99 -0.03 -17.75
N LEU A 98 4.78 -0.26 -17.24
CA LEU A 98 4.19 -1.59 -17.20
C LEU A 98 3.84 -2.06 -18.61
N SER A 99 4.13 -3.32 -18.91
CA SER A 99 3.64 -3.95 -20.14
C SER A 99 2.10 -3.90 -20.18
N PRO A 100 1.49 -3.58 -21.33
CA PRO A 100 0.03 -3.58 -21.46
C PRO A 100 -0.63 -4.89 -21.02
N GLU A 101 0.05 -6.02 -21.18
CA GLU A 101 -0.40 -7.35 -20.77
C GLU A 101 -0.64 -7.43 -19.26
N VAL A 102 0.23 -6.83 -18.44
CA VAL A 102 0.08 -6.76 -16.97
C VAL A 102 -1.24 -6.09 -16.59
N ILE A 103 -1.57 -4.98 -17.27
CA ILE A 103 -2.81 -4.24 -17.03
C ILE A 103 -4.01 -5.06 -17.49
N LEU A 104 -3.95 -5.64 -18.70
CA LEU A 104 -5.02 -6.47 -19.26
C LEU A 104 -5.29 -7.74 -18.43
N GLU A 105 -4.28 -8.31 -17.81
CA GLU A 105 -4.43 -9.40 -16.85
C GLU A 105 -5.09 -8.91 -15.55
N ALA A 106 -4.61 -7.79 -14.99
CA ALA A 106 -5.15 -7.25 -13.75
C ALA A 106 -6.65 -6.93 -13.85
N ILE A 107 -7.11 -6.31 -14.94
CA ILE A 107 -8.53 -5.95 -15.10
C ILE A 107 -9.47 -7.16 -15.21
N LYS A 108 -8.94 -8.36 -15.44
CA LYS A 108 -9.72 -9.61 -15.45
C LYS A 108 -9.84 -10.22 -14.06
N LEU A 109 -9.04 -9.76 -13.09
CA LEU A 109 -9.03 -10.26 -11.73
C LEU A 109 -10.17 -9.59 -10.92
N PRO A 110 -11.08 -10.36 -10.29
CA PRO A 110 -12.20 -9.81 -9.53
C PRO A 110 -11.78 -8.82 -8.42
N GLU A 111 -10.64 -9.07 -7.78
CA GLU A 111 -10.10 -8.24 -6.71
C GLU A 111 -9.59 -6.86 -7.19
N PHE A 112 -9.40 -6.66 -8.49
CA PHE A 112 -8.88 -5.40 -9.05
C PHE A 112 -9.98 -4.40 -9.44
N VAL A 113 -11.19 -4.89 -9.72
CA VAL A 113 -12.29 -4.10 -10.31
C VAL A 113 -13.27 -3.58 -9.24
N GLN A 114 -12.93 -3.68 -7.95
CA GLN A 114 -13.79 -3.31 -6.82
C GLN A 114 -13.71 -1.84 -6.38
#